data_AF-A0A519BDG7-F1
#
_entry.id   AF-A0A519BDG7-F1
#
_cell.length_a   1.000
_cell.length_b   1.000
_cell.length_c   1.000
_cell.angle_alpha   90.00
_cell.angle_beta   90.00
_cell.angle_gamma   90.00
#
_symmetry.space_group_name_H-M   'P 1'
#
loop_
_entity.id
_entity.type
_entity.pdbx_description
1 polymer ?
#
loop_
_entity_poly.entity_id
_entity_poly.type
_entity_poly.pdbx_seq_one_letter_code
_entity_poly.pdbx_strand_id
1 'polypeptide(L)' 'MEKLRGQKVFLRYDSLKYDNKNNLLCYLYLQNKTFINAHLIKEGLVSVDTNTDFKYKERFINMTKESHAEN' A
#
# COMPACT_ATOMS: atom_id res chain seq x y z
N MET A 1 -12.77 -7.20 3.84
CA MET A 1 -12.98 -5.73 3.80
C MET A 1 -13.71 -5.16 5.02
N GLU A 2 -14.64 -5.87 5.68
CA GLU A 2 -15.31 -5.35 6.89
C GLU A 2 -14.35 -4.90 7.98
N LYS A 3 -13.23 -5.62 8.14
CA LYS A 3 -12.18 -5.29 9.11
C LYS A 3 -11.56 -3.90 8.95
N LEU A 4 -11.72 -3.18 7.82
CA LEU A 4 -11.15 -1.83 7.64
C LEU A 4 -12.19 -0.70 7.72
N ARG A 5 -13.48 -1.04 7.73
CA ARG A 5 -14.58 -0.05 7.66
C ARG A 5 -14.68 0.74 8.96
N GLY A 6 -14.73 2.07 8.87
CA GLY A 6 -14.92 2.97 10.01
C GLY A 6 -13.72 3.11 10.95
N GLN A 7 -12.57 2.50 10.60
CA GLN A 7 -11.37 2.60 11.41
C GLN A 7 -10.66 3.94 11.21
N LYS A 8 -10.12 4.50 12.31
CA LYS A 8 -9.17 5.61 12.22
C LYS A 8 -7.85 5.12 11.66
N VAL A 9 -7.32 5.87 10.70
CA VAL A 9 -6.04 5.56 10.05
C VAL A 9 -5.03 6.67 10.28
N PHE A 10 -3.76 6.29 10.28
CA PHE A 10 -2.63 7.21 10.19
C PHE A 10 -2.15 7.26 8.74
N LEU A 11 -1.90 8.47 8.24
CA LEU A 11 -1.26 8.69 6.97
C LEU A 11 0.25 8.90 7.18
N ARG A 12 1.05 8.25 6.34
CA ARG A 12 2.46 8.56 6.15
C ARG A 12 2.69 8.94 4.70
N TYR A 13 3.20 10.14 4.46
CA TYR A 13 3.51 10.58 3.11
C TYR A 13 4.70 9.83 2.53
N ASP A 14 4.72 9.70 1.21
CA ASP A 14 5.92 9.31 0.48
C ASP A 14 6.96 10.45 0.49
N SER A 15 8.13 10.20 -0.10
CA SER A 15 9.17 11.19 -0.38
C SER A 15 8.62 12.35 -1.22
N LEU A 16 7.79 12.03 -2.22
CA LEU A 16 7.00 13.00 -2.97
C LEU A 16 5.56 13.01 -2.43
N LYS A 17 5.06 14.16 -1.96
CA LYS A 17 3.72 14.22 -1.33
C LYS A 17 2.58 14.21 -2.35
N TYR A 18 2.77 14.84 -3.51
CA TYR A 18 1.76 14.92 -4.56
C TYR A 18 2.36 14.57 -5.92
N ASP A 19 1.62 13.86 -6.74
CA ASP A 19 1.99 13.65 -8.14
C ASP A 19 1.60 14.85 -9.04
N ASN A 20 1.89 14.74 -10.34
CA ASN A 20 1.56 15.76 -11.34
C ASN A 20 0.05 15.97 -11.56
N LYS A 21 -0.79 15.06 -11.07
CA LYS A 21 -2.26 15.15 -11.10
C LYS A 21 -2.83 15.62 -9.76
N ASN A 22 -1.97 16.05 -8.83
CA ASN A 22 -2.34 16.49 -7.48
C ASN A 22 -2.94 15.37 -6.61
N ASN A 23 -2.63 14.09 -6.91
CA ASN A 23 -2.99 12.98 -6.04
C ASN A 23 -2.03 12.92 -4.84
N LEU A 24 -2.58 12.73 -3.65
CA LEU A 24 -1.79 12.60 -2.43
C LEU A 24 -1.15 11.22 -2.33
N LEU A 25 0.18 11.17 -2.38
CA LEU A 25 0.95 9.94 -2.27
C LEU A 25 1.20 9.61 -0.78
N CYS A 26 0.56 8.55 -0.30
CA CYS A 26 0.63 8.17 1.10
C CYS A 26 0.43 6.67 1.35
N TYR A 27 0.79 6.29 2.57
CA TYR A 27 0.70 4.95 3.13
C TYR A 27 -0.23 4.97 4.34
N LEU A 28 -1.14 4.01 4.41
CA LEU A 28 -2.14 3.93 5.45
C LEU A 28 -1.78 2.89 6.52
N TYR A 29 -1.95 3.28 7.77
CA TYR A 29 -1.76 2.41 8.94
C TYR A 29 -2.99 2.45 9.82
N LEU A 30 -3.38 1.29 10.37
CA LEU A 30 -4.36 1.24 11.47
C LEU A 30 -3.71 1.67 12.79
N GLN A 31 -4.54 1.90 13.81
CA GLN A 31 -4.05 2.30 15.14
C GLN A 31 -3.11 1.29 15.79
N ASN A 32 -3.32 0.01 15.52
CA ASN A 32 -2.43 -1.09 15.95
C ASN A 32 -1.17 -1.22 15.07
N LYS A 33 -0.87 -0.22 14.22
CA LYS A 33 0.25 -0.17 13.28
C LYS A 33 0.20 -1.21 12.14
N THR A 34 -0.92 -1.87 11.91
CA THR A 34 -1.10 -2.71 10.71
C THR A 34 -0.93 -1.85 9.46
N PHE A 35 -0.02 -2.25 8.58
CA PHE A 35 0.24 -1.56 7.32
C PHE A 35 -0.79 -2.02 6.27
N ILE A 36 -1.77 -1.15 6.00
CA ILE A 36 -2.92 -1.48 5.13
C ILE A 36 -2.45 -1.77 3.70
N ASN A 37 -1.61 -0.91 3.10
CA ASN A 37 -1.17 -1.09 1.71
C ASN A 37 -0.49 -2.46 1.51
N ALA A 38 0.36 -2.86 2.46
CA ALA A 38 1.03 -4.15 2.46
C ALA A 38 0.04 -5.33 2.60
N HIS A 39 -0.98 -5.19 3.45
CA HIS A 39 -2.01 -6.22 3.62
C HIS A 39 -2.84 -6.40 2.35
N LEU A 40 -3.26 -5.32 1.69
CA LEU A 40 -4.04 -5.39 0.45
C LEU A 40 -3.29 -6.15 -0.65
N ILE A 41 -1.97 -5.94 -0.78
CA ILE A 41 -1.12 -6.65 -1.74
C ILE A 41 -1.08 -8.14 -1.42
N LYS A 42 -0.87 -8.50 -0.15
CA LYS A 42 -0.78 -9.91 0.28
C LYS A 42 -2.07 -10.69 0.06
N GLU A 43 -3.21 -10.04 0.23
CA GLU A 43 -4.53 -10.64 0.00
C GLU A 43 -4.92 -10.66 -1.49
N GLY A 44 -4.06 -10.20 -2.40
CA GLY A 44 -4.35 -10.15 -3.84
C GLY A 44 -5.46 -9.17 -4.22
N LEU A 45 -5.80 -8.22 -3.35
CA LEU A 45 -6.90 -7.27 -3.56
C LEU A 45 -6.51 -6.07 -4.43
N VAL A 46 -5.22 -5.89 -4.69
CA VAL A 46 -4.66 -4.79 -5.49
C VAL A 46 -3.44 -5.27 -6.27
N SER A 47 -3.15 -4.62 -7.39
CA SER A 47 -1.89 -4.73 -8.11
C SER A 47 -0.96 -3.56 -7.77
N VAL A 48 0.34 -3.82 -7.81
CA VAL A 48 1.37 -2.80 -7.55
C VAL A 48 1.67 -2.06 -8.85
N ASP A 49 1.66 -0.72 -8.82
CA ASP A 49 2.08 0.10 -9.95
C ASP A 49 3.59 -0.07 -10.20
N THR A 50 3.95 -0.48 -11.41
CA THR A 50 5.34 -0.69 -11.83
C THR A 50 5.89 0.49 -12.65
N ASN A 51 5.05 1.46 -13.03
CA ASN A 51 5.44 2.60 -13.86
C ASN A 51 5.95 3.78 -13.03
N THR A 52 5.32 4.06 -11.89
CA THR A 52 5.69 5.17 -11.02
C THR A 52 6.84 4.77 -10.08
N ASP A 53 7.73 5.71 -9.74
CA ASP A 53 8.73 5.50 -8.70
C ASP A 53 8.21 6.00 -7.34
N PHE A 54 8.39 5.18 -6.30
CA PHE A 54 7.91 5.48 -4.96
C PHE A 54 8.66 4.66 -3.91
N LYS A 55 8.72 5.16 -2.68
CA LYS A 55 9.64 4.66 -1.64
C LYS A 55 9.57 3.16 -1.37
N TYR A 56 8.39 2.54 -1.43
CA TYR A 56 8.21 1.12 -1.15
C TYR A 56 7.99 0.25 -2.39
N LYS A 57 8.27 0.75 -3.60
CA LYS A 57 8.02 0.04 -4.87
C LYS A 57 8.59 -1.37 -4.91
N GLU A 58 9.90 -1.50 -4.76
CA GLU A 58 10.58 -2.81 -4.82
C GLU A 58 10.05 -3.78 -3.76
N ARG A 59 9.79 -3.28 -2.55
CA ARG A 59 9.21 -4.09 -1.48
C ARG A 59 7.83 -4.63 -1.89
N PHE A 60 6.97 -3.78 -2.45
CA PHE A 60 5.63 -4.17 -2.86
C PHE A 60 5.62 -5.12 -4.06
N ILE A 61 6.53 -4.92 -5.03
CA ILE A 61 6.73 -5.85 -6.15
C ILE A 61 7.13 -7.24 -5.63
N ASN A 62 8.10 -7.31 -4.71
CA ASN A 62 8.54 -8.60 -4.14
C ASN A 62 7.43 -9.28 -3.33
N MET A 63 6.69 -8.52 -2.52
CA MET A 63 5.53 -9.05 -1.80
C MET A 63 4.48 -9.65 -2.72
N THR A 64 4.25 -9.03 -3.89
CA THR A 64 3.31 -9.57 -4.89
C THR A 64 3.77 -10.93 -5.39
N LYS A 65 5.07 -11.10 -5.68
CA LYS A 65 5.63 -12.38 -6.16
C LYS A 65 5.50 -13.48 -5.11
N GLU A 66 5.77 -13.17 -3.84
CA GLU A 66 5.65 -14.10 -2.72
C GLU A 66 4.20 -14.59 -2.55
N SER A 67 3.22 -13.70 -2.58
CA SER A 67 1.80 -14.07 -2.42
C SER A 67 1.22 -14.88 -3.58
N HIS A 68 1.82 -14.83 -4.78
CA HIS A 68 1.39 -15.64 -5.92
C HIS A 68 2.13 -16.99 -6.01
N ALA A 69 3.18 -17.21 -5.23
CA ALA A 69 3.88 -18.49 -5.15
C ALA A 69 3.21 -19.48 -4.18
N GLU A 70 2.28 -19.01 -3.35
CA GLU A 70 1.56 -19.80 -2.34
C GLU A 70 0.13 -20.21 -2.80
N ASN A 71 -0.24 -19.97 -4.06
CA ASN A 71 -1.55 -20.35 -4.64
C ASN A 71 -1.43 -21.36 -5.79
#